data_AF-A0AAV0NUP1-F1
#
_entry.id   AF-A0AAV0NUP1-F1
#
_cell.length_a   1.000
_cell.length_b   1.000
_cell.length_c   1.000
_cell.angle_alpha   90.00
_cell.angle_beta   90.00
_cell.angle_gamma   90.00
#
_symmetry.space_group_name_H-M   'P 1'
#
loop_
_entity.id
_entity.type
_entity.pdbx_description
1 polymer ?
#
loop_
_entity_poly.entity_id
_entity_poly.type
_entity_poly.pdbx_seq_one_letter_code
_entity_poly.pdbx_strand_id
1 'polypeptide(L)'
;MKTTLSLFCCSLSLLFCFYLPRGSLSAGVDRCKLPPRGWNSYDSFCWTISEDDFLKSAKVVAKYLKSHGYEYVVLDYLWYRRLVPGAYTDSLGFDVIDQWGRMVPAPDRWPSAKSGSGFAEVAKEVHSLGLKFGIHVMRGLSRQAFDANTPILDINTGRAYEESGREWRAQDIGIKERSCAWMPHGFMSVNTSLPAGRAFLSSLYHQYAEWGVDFIKHDCVFGDDFNLEEITYVSGLLKKFDRPILYSLSPGTSVTPTMAKELKGLANMYRVTGDDWDSWGDVASHFDVARDFAKAEMVPGEGLLGSSWPDLDMLPLGWLTDAGANQGPHRQCNLTLDEQRTQVDVRTSGVRSWIATGRQGEIYVAFFNLNVEKTLISAKLSDMAKVLPGRNLEDKADCKGREVWSGQRYEAVADSLEMVVDKHGCALFTLNCS
;
A
#
# COMPACT_ATOMS: atom_id res chain seq x y z
N MET A 1 46.93 56.00 -37.31
CA MET A 1 47.73 54.76 -37.23
C MET A 1 47.26 54.03 -35.97
N LYS A 2 46.55 52.90 -35.96
CA LYS A 2 45.95 51.99 -36.96
C LYS A 2 44.61 51.55 -36.34
N THR A 3 43.55 51.49 -37.14
CA THR A 3 42.26 50.89 -36.76
C THR A 3 41.90 49.92 -37.88
N THR A 4 41.75 48.64 -37.56
CA THR A 4 41.38 47.60 -38.53
C THR A 4 40.01 47.04 -38.15
N LEU A 5 39.11 47.04 -39.13
CA LEU A 5 37.70 46.69 -39.04
C LEU A 5 37.49 45.21 -39.40
N SER A 6 36.51 44.59 -38.74
CA SER A 6 36.09 43.19 -38.85
C SER A 6 35.48 42.81 -40.21
N LEU A 7 35.67 41.57 -40.63
CA LEU A 7 34.81 40.88 -41.59
C LEU A 7 34.32 39.53 -41.03
N PHE A 8 33.02 39.33 -41.19
CA PHE A 8 32.27 38.09 -40.95
C PHE A 8 32.59 37.04 -42.03
N CYS A 9 32.64 35.77 -41.67
CA CYS A 9 32.60 34.66 -42.63
C CYS A 9 31.63 33.58 -42.13
N CYS A 10 30.57 33.36 -42.90
CA CYS A 10 29.67 32.21 -42.78
C CYS A 10 30.31 30.97 -43.40
N SER A 11 30.18 29.82 -42.75
CA SER A 11 30.33 28.52 -43.42
C SER A 11 29.23 27.55 -42.98
N LEU A 12 28.50 27.08 -43.99
CA LEU A 12 27.53 25.98 -43.98
C LEU A 12 28.20 24.68 -43.50
N SER A 13 27.47 23.85 -42.76
CA SER A 13 27.81 22.42 -42.61
C SER A 13 26.54 21.58 -42.63
N LEU A 14 26.48 20.67 -43.61
CA LEU A 14 25.45 19.67 -43.84
C LEU A 14 25.41 18.67 -42.68
N LEU A 15 24.23 18.44 -42.09
CA LEU A 15 23.99 17.38 -41.12
C LEU A 15 23.26 16.20 -41.79
N PHE A 16 23.96 15.08 -41.91
CA PHE A 16 23.42 13.78 -42.29
C PHE A 16 22.40 13.31 -41.23
N CYS A 17 21.17 13.04 -41.65
CA CYS A 17 20.17 12.34 -40.85
C CYS A 17 20.58 10.87 -40.67
N PHE A 18 21.15 10.53 -39.51
CA PHE A 18 21.15 9.15 -39.04
C PHE A 18 19.83 8.87 -38.31
N TYR A 19 18.99 8.03 -38.93
CA TYR A 19 17.90 7.36 -38.24
C TYR A 19 18.49 6.42 -37.19
N LEU A 20 18.56 6.89 -35.94
CA LEU A 20 18.77 6.02 -34.79
C LEU A 20 17.42 5.39 -34.41
N PRO A 21 17.32 4.07 -34.22
CA PRO A 21 16.11 3.47 -33.69
C PRO A 21 15.89 4.02 -32.27
N ARG A 22 14.69 4.54 -32.01
CA ARG A 22 14.20 4.85 -30.66
C ARG A 22 14.06 3.53 -29.88
N GLY A 23 15.18 3.06 -29.36
CA GLY A 23 15.27 2.05 -28.33
C GLY A 23 15.83 2.69 -27.07
N SER A 24 15.07 3.59 -26.44
CA SER A 24 15.32 3.88 -25.03
C SER A 24 14.53 2.86 -24.21
N LEU A 25 15.15 1.73 -23.88
CA LEU A 25 14.86 1.15 -22.58
C LEU A 25 15.28 2.22 -21.56
N SER A 26 14.33 2.98 -21.04
CA SER A 26 14.55 3.67 -19.78
C SER A 26 15.06 2.61 -18.82
N ALA A 27 16.26 2.78 -18.27
CA ALA A 27 16.56 2.20 -16.98
C ALA A 27 15.39 2.62 -16.07
N GLY A 28 14.52 1.66 -15.74
CA GLY A 28 13.20 1.95 -15.20
C GLY A 28 13.34 2.67 -13.87
N VAL A 29 12.71 3.83 -13.72
CA VAL A 29 12.58 4.48 -12.40
C VAL A 29 11.88 3.47 -11.48
N ASP A 30 12.53 3.07 -10.39
CA ASP A 30 11.91 2.26 -9.34
C ASP A 30 10.66 2.99 -8.84
N ARG A 31 9.49 2.43 -9.16
CA ARG A 31 8.18 3.07 -8.92
C ARG A 31 7.78 3.05 -7.45
N CYS A 32 8.46 2.29 -6.59
CA CYS A 32 8.14 2.12 -5.17
C CYS A 32 9.41 2.10 -4.29
N LYS A 33 10.40 2.93 -4.60
CA LYS A 33 11.71 2.96 -3.91
C LYS A 33 11.63 3.21 -2.39
N LEU A 34 10.54 3.84 -1.94
CA LEU A 34 10.23 4.06 -0.53
C LEU A 34 8.88 3.41 -0.24
N PRO A 35 8.64 2.93 1.00
CA PRO A 35 7.32 2.46 1.39
C PRO A 35 6.25 3.53 1.08
N PRO A 36 5.12 3.15 0.46
CA PRO A 36 4.02 4.08 0.23
C PRO A 36 3.54 4.70 1.54
N ARG A 37 3.31 6.02 1.55
CA ARG A 37 2.79 6.75 2.71
C ARG A 37 1.53 7.48 2.33
N GLY A 38 0.48 7.29 3.12
CA GLY A 38 -0.82 7.83 2.78
C GLY A 38 -1.82 7.73 3.92
N TRP A 39 -3.06 7.93 3.54
CA TRP A 39 -4.24 7.77 4.39
C TRP A 39 -5.20 6.80 3.70
N ASN A 40 -5.87 5.95 4.47
CA ASN A 40 -6.88 5.02 4.01
C ASN A 40 -8.17 5.23 4.84
N SER A 41 -9.33 5.09 4.23
CA SER A 41 -10.62 5.35 4.88
C SER A 41 -11.12 4.29 5.86
N TYR A 42 -10.56 3.08 5.87
CA TYR A 42 -11.10 1.91 6.58
C TYR A 42 -11.27 2.15 8.09
N ASP A 43 -10.20 2.47 8.82
CA ASP A 43 -10.27 2.51 10.29
C ASP A 43 -11.19 3.62 10.81
N SER A 44 -11.39 4.70 10.02
CA SER A 44 -12.26 5.81 10.39
C SER A 44 -13.71 5.62 9.94
N PHE A 45 -13.94 5.08 8.75
CA PHE A 45 -15.26 5.09 8.10
C PHE A 45 -15.79 3.70 7.74
N CYS A 46 -15.00 2.66 7.97
CA CYS A 46 -15.23 1.31 7.48
C CYS A 46 -15.53 1.36 5.97
N TRP A 47 -16.72 0.94 5.57
CA TRP A 47 -17.17 1.00 4.17
C TRP A 47 -18.06 2.20 3.84
N THR A 48 -18.35 3.08 4.80
CA THR A 48 -19.49 4.02 4.73
C THR A 48 -19.14 5.43 4.27
N ILE A 49 -17.86 5.71 4.00
CA ILE A 49 -17.39 7.06 3.67
C ILE A 49 -18.15 7.66 2.47
N SER A 50 -18.40 8.97 2.54
CA SER A 50 -18.97 9.79 1.47
C SER A 50 -17.90 10.47 0.63
N GLU A 51 -18.24 10.92 -0.58
CA GLU A 51 -17.32 11.72 -1.42
C GLU A 51 -16.84 13.00 -0.71
N ASP A 52 -17.74 13.69 -0.01
CA ASP A 52 -17.41 14.92 0.71
C ASP A 52 -16.40 14.66 1.86
N ASP A 53 -16.62 13.62 2.66
CA ASP A 53 -15.69 13.24 3.73
C ASP A 53 -14.34 12.76 3.18
N PHE A 54 -14.34 12.02 2.08
CA PHE A 54 -13.12 11.58 1.41
C PHE A 54 -12.29 12.78 0.91
N LEU A 55 -12.92 13.74 0.23
CA LEU A 55 -12.24 14.93 -0.29
C LEU A 55 -11.77 15.88 0.83
N LYS A 56 -12.52 15.97 1.94
CA LYS A 56 -12.07 16.68 3.15
C LYS A 56 -10.83 16.03 3.75
N SER A 57 -10.81 14.70 3.88
CA SER A 57 -9.64 13.95 4.35
C SER A 57 -8.43 14.16 3.43
N ALA A 58 -8.64 14.14 2.10
CA ALA A 58 -7.58 14.44 1.14
C ALA A 58 -6.99 15.85 1.30
N LYS A 59 -7.84 16.86 1.56
CA LYS A 59 -7.38 18.24 1.85
C LYS A 59 -6.57 18.32 3.14
N VAL A 60 -6.91 17.55 4.17
CA VAL A 60 -6.13 17.45 5.42
C VAL A 60 -4.76 16.83 5.16
N VAL A 61 -4.69 15.71 4.42
CA VAL A 61 -3.43 15.07 4.04
C VAL A 61 -2.55 16.04 3.23
N ALA A 62 -3.14 16.71 2.23
CA ALA A 62 -2.43 17.68 1.40
C ALA A 62 -1.85 18.85 2.23
N LYS A 63 -2.60 19.35 3.21
CA LYS A 63 -2.22 20.50 4.03
C LYS A 63 -1.14 20.15 5.06
N TYR A 64 -1.24 19.01 5.72
CA TYR A 64 -0.43 18.73 6.92
C TYR A 64 0.60 17.61 6.74
N LEU A 65 0.38 16.66 5.82
CA LEU A 65 1.20 15.45 5.72
C LEU A 65 2.01 15.39 4.42
N LYS A 66 1.57 16.10 3.38
CA LYS A 66 2.27 16.12 2.08
C LYS A 66 3.71 16.60 2.16
N SER A 67 3.99 17.64 2.95
CA SER A 67 5.37 18.12 3.18
C SER A 67 6.27 17.09 3.88
N HIS A 68 5.67 16.12 4.55
CA HIS A 68 6.36 14.99 5.19
C HIS A 68 6.40 13.75 4.29
N GLY A 69 5.93 13.88 3.05
CA GLY A 69 6.00 12.87 1.99
C GLY A 69 4.88 11.83 2.01
N TYR A 70 3.76 12.12 2.68
CA TYR A 70 2.50 11.39 2.46
C TYR A 70 1.89 11.85 1.14
N GLU A 71 1.56 10.90 0.27
CA GLU A 71 1.12 11.22 -1.08
C GLU A 71 -0.09 10.42 -1.53
N TYR A 72 -0.44 9.31 -0.88
CA TYR A 72 -1.60 8.49 -1.25
C TYR A 72 -2.83 8.79 -0.39
N VAL A 73 -4.00 8.86 -1.02
CA VAL A 73 -5.31 8.83 -0.35
C VAL A 73 -6.14 7.71 -0.93
N VAL A 74 -6.41 6.70 -0.12
CA VAL A 74 -6.97 5.42 -0.55
C VAL A 74 -8.39 5.28 -0.04
N LEU A 75 -9.33 5.13 -0.97
CA LEU A 75 -10.71 4.79 -0.68
C LEU A 75 -10.84 3.28 -0.46
N ASP A 76 -11.17 2.87 0.75
CA ASP A 76 -11.30 1.45 1.08
C ASP A 76 -12.65 0.85 0.63
N TYR A 77 -12.91 -0.38 1.07
CA TYR A 77 -13.84 -1.31 0.46
C TYR A 77 -15.32 -0.85 0.38
N LEU A 78 -16.05 -1.49 -0.54
CA LEU A 78 -17.48 -1.29 -0.84
C LEU A 78 -17.91 0.13 -1.20
N TRP A 79 -17.06 0.92 -1.83
CA TRP A 79 -17.44 2.22 -2.41
C TRP A 79 -18.58 2.12 -3.44
N TYR A 80 -18.80 0.93 -4.02
CA TYR A 80 -19.91 0.58 -4.92
C TYR A 80 -21.19 0.16 -4.20
N ARG A 81 -21.17 -0.09 -2.88
CA ARG A 81 -22.36 -0.52 -2.13
C ARG A 81 -23.20 0.67 -1.70
N ARG A 82 -24.51 0.58 -1.95
CA ARG A 82 -25.49 1.58 -1.50
C ARG A 82 -25.58 1.56 0.04
N LEU A 83 -25.49 2.73 0.66
CA LEU A 83 -25.70 2.90 2.11
C LEU A 83 -27.19 3.14 2.38
N VAL A 84 -27.95 2.05 2.48
CA VAL A 84 -29.40 2.05 2.68
C VAL A 84 -29.79 1.02 3.76
N PRO A 85 -30.99 1.11 4.36
CA PRO A 85 -31.42 0.12 5.35
C PRO A 85 -31.31 -1.32 4.81
N GLY A 86 -30.63 -2.19 5.57
CA GLY A 86 -30.37 -3.58 5.21
C GLY A 86 -29.03 -3.84 4.53
N ALA A 87 -28.33 -2.81 4.05
CA ALA A 87 -26.97 -2.95 3.53
C ALA A 87 -25.94 -3.04 4.68
N TYR A 88 -25.00 -3.97 4.55
CA TYR A 88 -23.88 -4.16 5.48
C TYR A 88 -22.70 -4.82 4.74
N THR A 89 -21.60 -5.08 5.44
CA THR A 89 -20.34 -5.62 4.91
C THR A 89 -20.50 -6.84 3.98
N ASP A 90 -21.42 -7.79 4.26
CA ASP A 90 -21.61 -9.00 3.46
C ASP A 90 -23.05 -9.11 2.89
N SER A 91 -23.72 -7.97 2.70
CA SER A 91 -25.08 -7.96 2.14
C SER A 91 -25.06 -8.12 0.61
N LEU A 92 -25.85 -9.05 0.08
CA LEU A 92 -26.09 -9.23 -1.36
C LEU A 92 -27.20 -8.30 -1.88
N GLY A 93 -27.07 -7.81 -3.12
CA GLY A 93 -28.13 -7.04 -3.81
C GLY A 93 -28.07 -5.53 -3.64
N PHE A 94 -27.07 -5.02 -2.90
CA PHE A 94 -26.90 -3.59 -2.63
C PHE A 94 -25.79 -2.94 -3.46
N ASP A 95 -25.02 -3.72 -4.20
CA ASP A 95 -23.91 -3.23 -5.00
C ASP A 95 -24.40 -2.56 -6.29
N VAL A 96 -23.71 -1.51 -6.72
CA VAL A 96 -23.96 -0.90 -8.03
C VAL A 96 -22.97 -1.49 -9.02
N ILE A 97 -23.50 -2.16 -10.04
CA ILE A 97 -22.73 -2.75 -11.15
C ILE A 97 -23.19 -2.13 -12.46
N ASP A 98 -22.28 -1.98 -13.41
CA ASP A 98 -22.63 -1.64 -14.78
C ASP A 98 -23.18 -2.86 -15.55
N GLN A 99 -23.59 -2.64 -16.79
CA GLN A 99 -24.15 -3.67 -17.67
C GLN A 99 -23.19 -4.85 -17.96
N TRP A 100 -21.89 -4.68 -17.69
CA TRP A 100 -20.85 -5.69 -17.89
C TRP A 100 -20.48 -6.42 -16.59
N GLY A 101 -21.20 -6.15 -15.50
CA GLY A 101 -20.92 -6.73 -14.18
C GLY A 101 -19.74 -6.10 -13.45
N ARG A 102 -19.25 -4.94 -13.90
CA ARG A 102 -18.16 -4.20 -13.24
C ARG A 102 -18.71 -3.30 -12.15
N MET A 103 -18.01 -3.19 -11.02
CA MET A 103 -18.45 -2.34 -9.91
C MET A 103 -18.34 -0.86 -10.30
N VAL A 104 -19.34 -0.05 -9.96
CA VAL A 104 -19.32 1.41 -10.18
C VAL A 104 -19.68 2.14 -8.88
N PRO A 105 -19.20 3.39 -8.68
CA PRO A 105 -19.43 4.11 -7.43
C PRO A 105 -20.93 4.28 -7.15
N ALA A 106 -21.34 4.02 -5.90
CA ALA A 106 -22.74 4.19 -5.49
C ALA A 106 -23.15 5.67 -5.62
N PRO A 107 -24.05 6.07 -6.54
CA PRO A 107 -24.22 7.48 -6.90
C PRO A 107 -24.72 8.39 -5.77
N ASP A 108 -25.41 7.83 -4.77
CA ASP A 108 -25.87 8.60 -3.59
C ASP A 108 -24.73 8.94 -2.63
N ARG A 109 -23.65 8.15 -2.64
CA ARG A 109 -22.43 8.39 -1.87
C ARG A 109 -21.37 9.14 -2.67
N TRP A 110 -21.43 9.00 -4.00
CA TRP A 110 -20.50 9.58 -4.97
C TRP A 110 -21.25 10.42 -6.02
N PRO A 111 -21.76 11.61 -5.64
CA PRO A 111 -22.51 12.46 -6.55
C PRO A 111 -21.78 12.80 -7.84
N SER A 112 -20.43 12.91 -7.84
CA SER A 112 -19.67 13.21 -9.05
C SER A 112 -19.72 12.08 -10.08
N ALA A 113 -20.02 10.85 -9.66
CA ALA A 113 -20.10 9.68 -10.53
C ALA A 113 -21.44 9.56 -11.27
N LYS A 114 -22.46 10.38 -10.93
CA LYS A 114 -23.82 10.31 -11.51
C LYS A 114 -23.84 10.47 -13.03
N SER A 115 -22.87 11.17 -13.61
CA SER A 115 -22.75 11.36 -15.07
C SER A 115 -22.07 10.19 -15.78
N GLY A 116 -21.75 9.09 -15.10
CA GLY A 116 -21.05 7.93 -15.66
C GLY A 116 -19.53 8.09 -15.74
N SER A 117 -18.97 9.13 -15.11
CA SER A 117 -17.53 9.39 -15.03
C SER A 117 -16.79 8.45 -14.06
N GLY A 118 -17.53 7.65 -13.27
CA GLY A 118 -16.99 6.86 -12.17
C GLY A 118 -16.17 7.73 -11.23
N PHE A 119 -14.92 7.36 -10.97
CA PHE A 119 -14.03 8.13 -10.08
C PHE A 119 -13.17 9.19 -10.76
N ALA A 120 -13.32 9.43 -12.07
CA ALA A 120 -12.45 10.36 -12.79
C ALA A 120 -12.42 11.77 -12.17
N GLU A 121 -13.56 12.31 -11.73
CA GLU A 121 -13.61 13.63 -11.08
C GLU A 121 -13.01 13.62 -9.66
N VAL A 122 -13.20 12.55 -8.89
CA VAL A 122 -12.57 12.39 -7.57
C VAL A 122 -11.05 12.32 -7.70
N ALA A 123 -10.56 11.51 -8.63
CA ALA A 123 -9.13 11.39 -8.91
C ALA A 123 -8.52 12.72 -9.33
N LYS A 124 -9.21 13.46 -10.22
CA LYS A 124 -8.79 14.80 -10.67
C LYS A 124 -8.69 15.80 -9.51
N GLU A 125 -9.67 15.82 -8.59
CA GLU A 125 -9.61 16.68 -7.40
C GLU A 125 -8.41 16.30 -6.51
N VAL A 126 -8.20 15.00 -6.26
CA VAL A 126 -7.03 14.50 -5.51
C VAL A 126 -5.70 14.89 -6.18
N HIS A 127 -5.59 14.73 -7.50
CA HIS A 127 -4.40 15.11 -8.25
C HIS A 127 -4.17 16.62 -8.24
N SER A 128 -5.22 17.45 -8.20
CA SER A 128 -5.11 18.90 -8.09
C SER A 128 -4.48 19.35 -6.77
N LEU A 129 -4.65 18.55 -5.70
CA LEU A 129 -3.95 18.72 -4.42
C LEU A 129 -2.49 18.25 -4.47
N GLY A 130 -2.06 17.68 -5.61
CA GLY A 130 -0.78 17.01 -5.82
C GLY A 130 -0.61 15.78 -4.94
N LEU A 131 -1.70 15.06 -4.69
CA LEU A 131 -1.74 13.73 -4.08
C LEU A 131 -2.03 12.68 -5.17
N LYS A 132 -2.00 11.41 -4.80
CA LYS A 132 -2.28 10.22 -5.61
C LYS A 132 -3.53 9.52 -5.09
N PHE A 133 -4.40 9.11 -6.01
CA PHE A 133 -5.68 8.50 -5.67
C PHE A 133 -5.61 6.98 -5.68
N GLY A 134 -6.05 6.34 -4.59
CA GLY A 134 -6.11 4.88 -4.50
C GLY A 134 -7.51 4.36 -4.26
N ILE A 135 -7.76 3.12 -4.69
CA ILE A 135 -9.00 2.41 -4.38
C ILE A 135 -8.71 0.99 -3.88
N HIS A 136 -9.59 0.50 -3.02
CA HIS A 136 -9.71 -0.91 -2.69
C HIS A 136 -10.53 -1.64 -3.75
N VAL A 137 -10.11 -2.86 -4.08
CA VAL A 137 -10.85 -3.77 -4.95
C VAL A 137 -10.88 -5.16 -4.33
N MET A 138 -12.01 -5.84 -4.47
CA MET A 138 -12.14 -7.24 -4.09
C MET A 138 -11.60 -8.15 -5.19
N ARG A 139 -11.18 -9.37 -4.82
CA ARG A 139 -10.89 -10.43 -5.80
C ARG A 139 -12.00 -10.57 -6.83
N GLY A 140 -11.63 -10.90 -8.05
CA GLY A 140 -12.49 -11.57 -9.02
C GLY A 140 -13.79 -10.86 -9.34
N LEU A 141 -14.89 -11.58 -9.15
CA LEU A 141 -16.24 -11.28 -9.66
C LEU A 141 -17.22 -11.15 -8.50
N SER A 142 -18.07 -10.12 -8.54
CA SER A 142 -19.12 -9.96 -7.55
C SER A 142 -20.21 -11.03 -7.71
N ARG A 143 -20.75 -11.50 -6.59
CA ARG A 143 -21.85 -12.45 -6.55
C ARG A 143 -23.08 -11.91 -7.29
N GLN A 144 -23.31 -10.60 -7.20
CA GLN A 144 -24.42 -9.95 -7.90
C GLN A 144 -24.27 -10.03 -9.42
N ALA A 145 -23.08 -9.80 -9.98
CA ALA A 145 -22.84 -9.95 -11.41
C ALA A 145 -22.97 -11.41 -11.87
N PHE A 146 -22.51 -12.36 -11.04
CA PHE A 146 -22.69 -13.78 -11.26
C PHE A 146 -24.18 -14.18 -11.30
N ASP A 147 -24.97 -13.77 -10.31
CA ASP A 147 -26.40 -14.12 -10.22
C ASP A 147 -27.22 -13.45 -11.34
N ALA A 148 -26.86 -12.23 -11.75
CA ALA A 148 -27.43 -11.55 -12.90
C ALA A 148 -26.93 -12.09 -14.26
N ASN A 149 -25.92 -12.96 -14.25
CA ASN A 149 -25.25 -13.52 -15.42
C ASN A 149 -24.89 -12.48 -16.49
N THR A 150 -24.25 -11.39 -16.05
CA THR A 150 -23.93 -10.26 -16.92
C THR A 150 -22.99 -10.67 -18.06
N PRO A 151 -23.10 -10.03 -19.24
CA PRO A 151 -22.10 -10.18 -20.30
C PRO A 151 -20.74 -9.66 -19.81
N ILE A 152 -19.66 -10.18 -20.40
CA ILE A 152 -18.29 -9.71 -20.13
C ILE A 152 -17.91 -8.68 -21.21
N LEU A 153 -17.34 -7.54 -20.83
CA LEU A 153 -16.85 -6.56 -21.80
C LEU A 153 -15.54 -7.04 -22.45
N ASP A 154 -15.49 -7.07 -23.76
CA ASP A 154 -14.24 -7.03 -24.51
C ASP A 154 -13.83 -5.58 -24.77
N ILE A 155 -12.76 -5.16 -24.09
CA ILE A 155 -12.24 -3.79 -24.16
C ILE A 155 -11.75 -3.40 -25.57
N ASN A 156 -11.44 -4.37 -26.44
CA ASN A 156 -10.92 -4.08 -27.78
C ASN A 156 -12.05 -3.75 -28.76
N THR A 157 -13.23 -4.33 -28.55
CA THR A 157 -14.38 -4.20 -29.46
C THR A 157 -15.48 -3.31 -28.87
N GLY A 158 -15.49 -3.10 -27.55
CA GLY A 158 -16.56 -2.39 -26.84
C GLY A 158 -17.86 -3.20 -26.74
N ARG A 159 -17.81 -4.51 -27.02
CA ARG A 159 -18.97 -5.43 -27.09
C ARG A 159 -18.80 -6.58 -26.10
N ALA A 160 -19.80 -7.46 -26.05
CA ALA A 160 -19.71 -8.67 -25.25
C ALA A 160 -18.57 -9.57 -25.76
N TYR A 161 -17.84 -10.18 -24.84
CA TYR A 161 -16.72 -11.06 -25.16
C TYR A 161 -17.24 -12.35 -25.80
N GLU A 162 -16.83 -12.57 -27.05
CA GLU A 162 -17.17 -13.75 -27.84
C GLU A 162 -15.92 -14.55 -28.16
N GLU A 163 -15.98 -15.85 -27.94
CA GLU A 163 -14.93 -16.79 -28.34
C GLU A 163 -15.56 -18.14 -28.69
N SER A 164 -15.07 -18.77 -29.77
CA SER A 164 -15.60 -20.04 -30.26
C SER A 164 -17.11 -20.03 -30.60
N GLY A 165 -17.62 -18.90 -31.08
CA GLY A 165 -19.01 -18.78 -31.53
C GLY A 165 -20.05 -18.67 -30.41
N ARG A 166 -19.62 -18.38 -29.17
CA ARG A 166 -20.51 -18.08 -28.05
C ARG A 166 -20.08 -16.82 -27.31
N GLU A 167 -21.06 -16.12 -26.77
CA GLU A 167 -20.84 -15.05 -25.81
C GLU A 167 -20.58 -15.63 -24.42
N TRP A 168 -19.51 -15.18 -23.77
CA TRP A 168 -19.17 -15.58 -22.41
C TRP A 168 -19.75 -14.61 -21.38
N ARG A 169 -20.18 -15.16 -20.24
CA ARG A 169 -20.89 -14.43 -19.20
C ARG A 169 -20.32 -14.71 -17.82
N ALA A 170 -20.75 -13.93 -16.84
CA ALA A 170 -20.28 -14.01 -15.46
C ALA A 170 -20.36 -15.43 -14.86
N GLN A 171 -21.41 -16.21 -15.18
CA GLN A 171 -21.54 -17.58 -14.67
C GLN A 171 -20.53 -18.57 -15.24
N ASP A 172 -19.96 -18.28 -16.41
CA ASP A 172 -18.99 -19.15 -17.06
C ASP A 172 -17.58 -19.01 -16.47
N ILE A 173 -17.31 -17.88 -15.80
CA ILE A 173 -15.98 -17.53 -15.32
C ILE A 173 -15.87 -17.52 -13.79
N GLY A 174 -16.98 -17.46 -13.06
CA GLY A 174 -16.98 -17.41 -11.60
C GLY A 174 -16.72 -18.79 -10.96
N ILE A 175 -15.83 -18.83 -9.97
CA ILE A 175 -15.51 -20.03 -9.18
C ILE A 175 -16.17 -19.91 -7.81
N LYS A 176 -17.41 -20.41 -7.69
CA LYS A 176 -18.24 -20.27 -6.47
C LYS A 176 -17.59 -20.89 -5.24
N GLU A 177 -16.81 -21.94 -5.42
CA GLU A 177 -16.10 -22.66 -4.37
C GLU A 177 -14.91 -21.86 -3.81
N ARG A 178 -14.55 -20.74 -4.46
CA ARG A 178 -13.50 -19.82 -4.04
C ARG A 178 -14.06 -18.42 -3.74
N SER A 179 -15.10 -18.35 -2.91
CA SER A 179 -15.60 -17.09 -2.35
C SER A 179 -14.57 -16.43 -1.42
N CYS A 180 -14.65 -15.11 -1.22
CA CYS A 180 -13.88 -14.46 -0.16
C CYS A 180 -14.31 -15.01 1.22
N ALA A 181 -13.35 -15.40 2.06
CA ALA A 181 -13.65 -16.09 3.31
C ALA A 181 -14.50 -15.26 4.29
N TRP A 182 -14.23 -13.95 4.40
CA TRP A 182 -14.96 -13.05 5.31
C TRP A 182 -16.17 -12.37 4.66
N MET A 183 -16.34 -12.51 3.33
CA MET A 183 -17.48 -11.97 2.59
C MET A 183 -18.01 -12.98 1.54
N PRO A 184 -18.53 -14.13 1.98
CA PRO A 184 -18.92 -15.22 1.09
C PRO A 184 -20.10 -14.87 0.16
N HIS A 185 -20.92 -13.88 0.51
CA HIS A 185 -22.04 -13.43 -0.32
C HIS A 185 -21.67 -12.26 -1.24
N GLY A 186 -20.47 -11.70 -1.10
CA GLY A 186 -20.00 -10.55 -1.88
C GLY A 186 -19.26 -10.93 -3.16
N PHE A 187 -18.17 -11.70 -3.05
CA PHE A 187 -17.23 -11.91 -4.16
C PHE A 187 -16.69 -13.34 -4.23
N MET A 188 -16.31 -13.75 -5.43
CA MET A 188 -15.67 -15.02 -5.73
C MET A 188 -14.53 -14.87 -6.73
N SER A 189 -13.60 -15.83 -6.75
CA SER A 189 -12.52 -15.85 -7.74
C SER A 189 -13.06 -15.97 -9.17
N VAL A 190 -12.31 -15.39 -10.10
CA VAL A 190 -12.50 -15.59 -11.54
C VAL A 190 -11.53 -16.65 -12.03
N ASN A 191 -11.99 -17.50 -12.95
CA ASN A 191 -11.15 -18.47 -13.62
C ASN A 191 -10.22 -17.80 -14.64
N THR A 192 -9.00 -17.50 -14.19
CA THR A 192 -7.93 -16.90 -15.00
C THR A 192 -7.33 -17.81 -16.05
N SER A 193 -7.62 -19.12 -16.02
CA SER A 193 -7.26 -20.04 -17.11
C SER A 193 -8.09 -19.77 -18.37
N LEU A 194 -9.31 -19.25 -18.23
CA LEU A 194 -10.17 -18.91 -19.36
C LEU A 194 -9.82 -17.52 -19.93
N PRO A 195 -9.71 -17.38 -21.27
CA PRO A 195 -9.58 -16.06 -21.91
C PRO A 195 -10.69 -15.09 -21.51
N ALA A 196 -11.93 -15.55 -21.39
CA ALA A 196 -13.05 -14.75 -20.92
C ALA A 196 -12.89 -14.25 -19.48
N GLY A 197 -12.34 -15.08 -18.58
CA GLY A 197 -12.06 -14.66 -17.20
C GLY A 197 -10.98 -13.57 -17.14
N ARG A 198 -9.94 -13.72 -17.95
CA ARG A 198 -8.92 -12.70 -18.16
C ARG A 198 -9.51 -11.42 -18.77
N ALA A 199 -10.41 -11.53 -19.74
CA ALA A 199 -11.09 -10.38 -20.35
C ALA A 199 -11.91 -9.59 -19.31
N PHE A 200 -12.64 -10.28 -18.43
CA PHE A 200 -13.38 -9.64 -17.34
C PHE A 200 -12.44 -8.86 -16.40
N LEU A 201 -11.38 -9.48 -15.89
CA LEU A 201 -10.39 -8.79 -15.05
C LEU A 201 -9.75 -7.62 -15.81
N SER A 202 -9.36 -7.80 -17.07
CA SER A 202 -8.82 -6.73 -17.91
C SER A 202 -9.77 -5.54 -17.99
N SER A 203 -11.07 -5.78 -18.13
CA SER A 203 -12.09 -4.72 -18.21
C SER A 203 -12.25 -3.90 -16.93
N LEU A 204 -12.02 -4.51 -15.75
CA LEU A 204 -12.01 -3.82 -14.45
C LEU A 204 -10.78 -2.91 -14.34
N TYR A 205 -9.59 -3.45 -14.61
CA TYR A 205 -8.36 -2.69 -14.41
C TYR A 205 -8.17 -1.58 -15.45
N HIS A 206 -8.71 -1.72 -16.67
CA HIS A 206 -8.77 -0.60 -17.62
C HIS A 206 -9.72 0.50 -17.14
N GLN A 207 -10.88 0.15 -16.58
CA GLN A 207 -11.79 1.14 -15.98
C GLN A 207 -11.11 1.92 -14.85
N TYR A 208 -10.35 1.26 -13.99
CA TYR A 208 -9.61 1.92 -12.90
C TYR A 208 -8.52 2.86 -13.43
N ALA A 209 -7.79 2.43 -14.47
CA ALA A 209 -6.79 3.28 -15.14
C ALA A 209 -7.43 4.50 -15.82
N GLU A 210 -8.58 4.33 -16.48
CA GLU A 210 -9.36 5.41 -17.10
C GLU A 210 -9.87 6.44 -16.08
N TRP A 211 -10.22 6.00 -14.86
CA TRP A 211 -10.55 6.91 -13.76
C TRP A 211 -9.34 7.65 -13.19
N GLY A 212 -8.11 7.29 -13.57
CA GLY A 212 -6.90 7.94 -13.07
C GLY A 212 -6.44 7.43 -11.69
N VAL A 213 -6.75 6.18 -11.35
CA VAL A 213 -6.24 5.53 -10.13
C VAL A 213 -4.71 5.38 -10.19
N ASP A 214 -4.05 5.59 -9.05
CA ASP A 214 -2.60 5.50 -8.83
C ASP A 214 -2.19 4.33 -7.91
N PHE A 215 -3.15 3.75 -7.20
CA PHE A 215 -2.91 2.74 -6.17
C PHE A 215 -4.12 1.80 -6.07
N ILE A 216 -3.87 0.50 -6.08
CA ILE A 216 -4.90 -0.53 -5.90
C ILE A 216 -4.53 -1.37 -4.68
N LYS A 217 -5.44 -1.42 -3.69
CA LYS A 217 -5.43 -2.40 -2.60
C LYS A 217 -6.33 -3.57 -3.01
N HIS A 218 -5.74 -4.70 -3.39
CA HIS A 218 -6.46 -5.86 -3.88
C HIS A 218 -6.65 -6.88 -2.75
N ASP A 219 -7.90 -7.06 -2.37
CA ASP A 219 -8.28 -7.78 -1.16
C ASP A 219 -8.90 -9.14 -1.44
N CYS A 220 -8.89 -9.98 -0.41
CA CYS A 220 -9.16 -11.41 -0.47
C CYS A 220 -8.31 -12.13 -1.53
N VAL A 221 -7.08 -11.73 -1.80
CA VAL A 221 -6.24 -12.40 -2.82
C VAL A 221 -4.95 -12.99 -2.23
N PHE A 222 -4.66 -12.69 -0.97
CA PHE A 222 -3.45 -13.08 -0.26
C PHE A 222 -3.75 -13.68 1.12
N GLY A 223 -2.73 -14.20 1.81
CA GLY A 223 -2.89 -14.94 3.06
C GLY A 223 -3.63 -16.26 2.88
N ASP A 224 -4.58 -16.57 3.77
CA ASP A 224 -5.42 -17.78 3.67
C ASP A 224 -6.16 -17.89 2.31
N ASP A 225 -6.36 -16.76 1.66
CA ASP A 225 -7.08 -16.61 0.40
C ASP A 225 -6.17 -16.58 -0.84
N PHE A 226 -4.92 -17.04 -0.69
CA PHE A 226 -3.86 -16.87 -1.69
C PHE A 226 -4.26 -17.34 -3.10
N ASN A 227 -4.24 -16.40 -4.04
CA ASN A 227 -4.54 -16.64 -5.45
C ASN A 227 -3.44 -16.08 -6.37
N LEU A 228 -2.34 -16.82 -6.49
CA LEU A 228 -1.18 -16.41 -7.28
C LEU A 228 -1.50 -16.19 -8.76
N GLU A 229 -2.42 -16.97 -9.35
CA GLU A 229 -2.78 -16.82 -10.77
C GLU A 229 -3.40 -15.45 -11.05
N GLU A 230 -4.36 -15.04 -10.21
CA GLU A 230 -5.01 -13.74 -10.33
C GLU A 230 -4.05 -12.59 -10.03
N ILE A 231 -3.22 -12.72 -8.99
CA ILE A 231 -2.16 -11.75 -8.68
C ILE A 231 -1.23 -11.55 -9.88
N THR A 232 -0.77 -12.66 -10.48
CA THR A 232 0.15 -12.63 -11.62
C THR A 232 -0.49 -11.97 -12.83
N TYR A 233 -1.75 -12.31 -13.13
CA TYR A 233 -2.47 -11.73 -14.27
C TYR A 233 -2.67 -10.23 -14.09
N VAL A 234 -3.17 -9.80 -12.93
CA VAL A 234 -3.37 -8.38 -12.60
C VAL A 234 -2.04 -7.62 -12.64
N SER A 235 -0.99 -8.15 -12.01
CA SER A 235 0.35 -7.57 -12.06
C SER A 235 0.81 -7.33 -13.49
N GLY A 236 0.59 -8.30 -14.38
CA GLY A 236 0.89 -8.20 -15.81
C GLY A 236 0.09 -7.12 -16.55
N LEU A 237 -1.15 -6.84 -16.14
CA LEU A 237 -1.94 -5.73 -16.68
C LEU A 237 -1.38 -4.38 -16.23
N LEU A 238 -1.10 -4.23 -14.93
CA LEU A 238 -0.59 -2.98 -14.36
C LEU A 238 0.77 -2.56 -14.97
N LYS A 239 1.59 -3.52 -15.40
CA LYS A 239 2.86 -3.24 -16.13
C LYS A 239 2.63 -2.52 -17.46
N LYS A 240 1.47 -2.69 -18.09
CA LYS A 240 1.17 -2.19 -19.43
C LYS A 240 0.57 -0.79 -19.44
N PHE A 241 0.11 -0.30 -18.29
CA PHE A 241 -0.46 1.04 -18.21
C PHE A 241 0.65 2.10 -18.18
N ASP A 242 0.44 3.16 -18.97
CA ASP A 242 1.35 4.31 -19.02
C ASP A 242 1.38 5.06 -17.69
N ARG A 243 0.20 5.22 -17.06
CA ARG A 243 0.08 5.76 -15.71
C ARG A 243 0.51 4.68 -14.70
N PRO A 244 1.52 4.93 -13.86
CA PRO A 244 1.89 3.99 -12.80
C PRO A 244 0.74 3.77 -11.81
N ILE A 245 0.40 2.51 -11.57
CA ILE A 245 -0.53 2.10 -10.52
C ILE A 245 0.24 1.18 -9.56
N LEU A 246 0.39 1.58 -8.30
CA LEU A 246 0.97 0.72 -7.27
C LEU A 246 0.01 -0.39 -6.89
N TYR A 247 0.57 -1.57 -6.62
CA TYR A 247 -0.21 -2.76 -6.32
C TYR A 247 0.05 -3.26 -4.90
N SER A 248 -0.98 -3.18 -4.06
CA SER A 248 -1.02 -3.65 -2.68
C SER A 248 -1.91 -4.89 -2.58
N LEU A 249 -1.48 -5.90 -1.81
CA LEU A 249 -2.20 -7.16 -1.62
C LEU A 249 -2.71 -7.33 -0.20
N SER A 250 -3.92 -7.86 -0.06
CA SER A 250 -4.64 -8.03 1.19
C SER A 250 -5.55 -9.27 1.14
N PRO A 251 -5.95 -9.85 2.30
CA PRO A 251 -5.40 -9.62 3.64
C PRO A 251 -4.08 -10.39 3.83
N GLY A 252 -3.52 -10.32 5.04
CA GLY A 252 -2.25 -10.97 5.39
C GLY A 252 -2.40 -12.07 6.44
N THR A 253 -3.62 -12.59 6.63
CA THR A 253 -3.89 -13.66 7.60
C THR A 253 -3.04 -14.89 7.30
N SER A 254 -2.36 -15.42 8.32
CA SER A 254 -1.49 -16.61 8.25
C SER A 254 -0.34 -16.52 7.23
N VAL A 255 0.04 -15.32 6.79
CA VAL A 255 1.12 -15.14 5.83
C VAL A 255 2.46 -15.58 6.42
N THR A 256 3.25 -16.26 5.59
CA THR A 256 4.63 -16.67 5.92
C THR A 256 5.62 -16.07 4.93
N PRO A 257 6.91 -15.93 5.29
CA PRO A 257 7.94 -15.52 4.34
C PRO A 257 8.04 -16.44 3.11
N THR A 258 7.76 -17.74 3.26
CA THR A 258 7.72 -18.69 2.14
C THR A 258 6.63 -18.33 1.14
N MET A 259 5.41 -18.07 1.62
CA MET A 259 4.29 -17.65 0.78
C MET A 259 4.60 -16.32 0.08
N ALA A 260 5.14 -15.34 0.81
CA ALA A 260 5.45 -14.03 0.25
C ALA A 260 6.56 -14.07 -0.82
N LYS A 261 7.47 -15.07 -0.81
CA LYS A 261 8.49 -15.22 -1.86
C LYS A 261 7.89 -15.49 -3.25
N GLU A 262 6.69 -16.06 -3.31
CA GLU A 262 5.98 -16.27 -4.57
C GLU A 262 5.52 -14.95 -5.21
N LEU A 263 5.48 -13.85 -4.46
CA LEU A 263 5.09 -12.51 -4.94
C LEU A 263 6.23 -11.73 -5.60
N LYS A 264 7.43 -12.33 -5.73
CA LYS A 264 8.62 -11.67 -6.26
C LYS A 264 8.34 -11.03 -7.62
N GLY A 265 8.48 -9.70 -7.70
CA GLY A 265 8.25 -8.92 -8.93
C GLY A 265 6.77 -8.74 -9.32
N LEU A 266 5.84 -9.13 -8.46
CA LEU A 266 4.40 -9.10 -8.73
C LEU A 266 3.66 -7.93 -8.07
N ALA A 267 4.04 -7.53 -6.85
CA ALA A 267 3.37 -6.47 -6.08
C ALA A 267 4.36 -5.47 -5.48
N ASN A 268 3.88 -4.27 -5.14
CA ASN A 268 4.67 -3.22 -4.49
C ASN A 268 4.56 -3.24 -2.97
N MET A 269 3.49 -3.81 -2.44
CA MET A 269 3.34 -4.12 -1.03
C MET A 269 2.34 -5.27 -0.84
N TYR A 270 2.44 -5.97 0.28
CA TYR A 270 1.58 -7.10 0.59
C TYR A 270 1.45 -7.24 2.10
N ARG A 271 0.22 -7.40 2.59
CA ARG A 271 -0.04 -7.48 4.02
C ARG A 271 0.54 -8.77 4.60
N VAL A 272 1.17 -8.68 5.77
CA VAL A 272 1.81 -9.82 6.47
C VAL A 272 1.16 -10.15 7.82
N THR A 273 0.07 -9.48 8.15
CA THR A 273 -0.71 -9.60 9.40
C THR A 273 -2.21 -9.73 9.08
N GLY A 274 -3.05 -10.02 10.08
CA GLY A 274 -4.51 -9.80 9.93
C GLY A 274 -4.84 -8.30 9.84
N ASP A 275 -6.13 -7.95 9.93
CA ASP A 275 -6.55 -6.56 10.14
C ASP A 275 -5.95 -6.04 11.46
N ASP A 276 -5.11 -5.01 11.39
CA ASP A 276 -4.60 -4.30 12.56
C ASP A 276 -5.66 -3.34 13.11
N TRP A 277 -5.77 -3.30 14.43
CA TRP A 277 -6.69 -2.42 15.14
C TRP A 277 -5.97 -1.82 16.34
N ASP A 278 -6.60 -0.84 16.98
CA ASP A 278 -6.05 -0.11 18.10
C ASP A 278 -6.10 -0.89 19.43
N SER A 279 -5.76 -2.18 19.37
CA SER A 279 -5.55 -3.02 20.53
C SER A 279 -4.06 -3.26 20.72
N TRP A 280 -3.59 -3.29 21.98
CA TRP A 280 -2.21 -3.68 22.23
C TRP A 280 -1.92 -5.04 21.62
N GLY A 281 -2.83 -6.01 21.64
CA GLY A 281 -2.59 -7.35 21.08
C GLY A 281 -2.23 -7.38 19.58
N ASP A 282 -2.81 -6.50 18.77
CA ASP A 282 -2.65 -6.47 17.31
C ASP A 282 -1.35 -5.78 16.92
N VAL A 283 -1.20 -4.52 17.37
CA VAL A 283 0.07 -3.77 17.41
C VAL A 283 1.17 -4.70 17.82
N ALA A 284 0.84 -5.47 18.85
CA ALA A 284 1.80 -6.33 19.40
C ALA A 284 2.20 -7.37 18.36
N SER A 285 1.35 -8.23 17.82
CA SER A 285 1.81 -9.31 16.91
C SER A 285 2.85 -8.97 15.79
N HIS A 286 3.03 -7.69 15.45
CA HIS A 286 3.92 -7.12 14.44
C HIS A 286 5.45 -7.36 14.55
N PHE A 287 6.21 -7.30 15.67
CA PHE A 287 7.67 -7.56 15.51
C PHE A 287 7.99 -9.03 15.31
N ASP A 288 7.26 -10.00 15.85
CA ASP A 288 7.59 -11.40 15.53
C ASP A 288 7.46 -11.62 14.02
N VAL A 289 6.40 -11.07 13.42
CA VAL A 289 6.20 -11.05 11.96
C VAL A 289 7.31 -10.26 11.27
N ALA A 290 7.58 -9.02 11.70
CA ALA A 290 8.59 -8.16 11.07
C ALA A 290 10.00 -8.75 11.19
N ARG A 291 10.34 -9.38 12.32
CA ARG A 291 11.59 -10.13 12.54
C ARG A 291 11.72 -11.24 11.53
N ASP A 292 10.66 -12.04 11.34
CA ASP A 292 10.68 -13.20 10.46
C ASP A 292 10.84 -12.76 8.99
N PHE A 293 10.19 -11.68 8.59
CA PHE A 293 10.34 -11.06 7.26
C PHE A 293 11.71 -10.40 7.04
N ALA A 294 12.25 -9.72 8.06
CA ALA A 294 13.59 -9.15 8.01
C ALA A 294 14.66 -10.24 7.91
N LYS A 295 14.53 -11.31 8.71
CA LYS A 295 15.41 -12.49 8.67
C LYS A 295 15.35 -13.22 7.32
N ALA A 296 14.21 -13.16 6.64
CA ALA A 296 14.04 -13.70 5.29
C ALA A 296 14.53 -12.77 4.17
N GLU A 297 15.13 -11.62 4.52
CA GLU A 297 15.68 -10.62 3.59
C GLU A 297 14.62 -10.02 2.64
N MET A 298 13.42 -9.77 3.18
CA MET A 298 12.27 -9.31 2.38
C MET A 298 11.94 -7.82 2.54
N VAL A 299 12.89 -7.01 3.06
CA VAL A 299 12.68 -5.59 3.40
C VAL A 299 13.76 -4.68 2.76
N PRO A 300 13.52 -4.09 1.57
CA PRO A 300 12.48 -4.47 0.62
C PRO A 300 12.85 -5.73 -0.17
N GLY A 301 11.82 -6.42 -0.68
CA GLY A 301 11.96 -7.41 -1.74
C GLY A 301 11.91 -6.79 -3.14
N GLU A 302 12.03 -7.63 -4.17
CA GLU A 302 11.80 -7.24 -5.56
C GLU A 302 10.29 -7.16 -5.84
N GLY A 303 9.83 -6.02 -6.37
CA GLY A 303 8.42 -5.72 -6.58
C GLY A 303 8.06 -5.37 -8.02
N LEU A 304 6.79 -5.02 -8.20
CA LEU A 304 6.25 -4.63 -9.50
C LEU A 304 6.90 -3.34 -10.02
N LEU A 305 7.81 -3.48 -11.00
CA LEU A 305 8.56 -2.35 -11.58
C LEU A 305 9.25 -1.47 -10.52
N GLY A 306 9.73 -2.09 -9.45
CA GLY A 306 10.30 -1.39 -8.30
C GLY A 306 10.54 -2.30 -7.10
N SER A 307 10.56 -1.70 -5.92
CA SER A 307 10.67 -2.42 -4.64
C SER A 307 9.31 -2.97 -4.16
N SER A 308 9.36 -4.00 -3.30
CA SER A 308 8.19 -4.59 -2.63
C SER A 308 8.34 -4.55 -1.11
N TRP A 309 7.29 -4.13 -0.40
CA TRP A 309 7.33 -3.91 1.04
C TRP A 309 6.33 -4.82 1.77
N PRO A 310 6.78 -5.63 2.76
CA PRO A 310 5.85 -6.30 3.66
C PRO A 310 5.11 -5.24 4.47
N ASP A 311 3.79 -5.35 4.49
CA ASP A 311 2.88 -4.37 5.05
C ASP A 311 2.29 -4.90 6.37
N LEU A 312 2.57 -4.19 7.47
CA LEU A 312 2.02 -4.49 8.80
C LEU A 312 0.61 -3.91 9.00
N ASP A 313 0.01 -3.43 7.91
CA ASP A 313 -1.30 -2.81 7.84
C ASP A 313 -1.32 -1.31 8.24
N MET A 314 -2.52 -0.74 8.20
CA MET A 314 -2.80 0.67 8.45
C MET A 314 -2.54 1.06 9.91
N LEU A 315 -2.41 2.36 10.16
CA LEU A 315 -2.20 2.90 11.51
C LEU A 315 -3.54 3.35 12.12
N PRO A 316 -4.15 2.57 13.05
CA PRO A 316 -5.41 2.92 13.69
C PRO A 316 -5.22 4.04 14.73
N LEU A 317 -5.04 5.28 14.25
CA LEU A 317 -4.78 6.47 15.05
C LEU A 317 -5.88 7.51 14.91
N GLY A 318 -6.09 8.31 15.96
CA GLY A 318 -7.04 9.43 15.94
C GLY A 318 -8.49 8.99 16.09
N TRP A 319 -9.37 9.43 15.19
CA TRP A 319 -10.81 9.14 15.22
C TRP A 319 -11.14 7.94 14.34
N LEU A 320 -11.65 6.90 14.98
CA LEU A 320 -11.86 5.57 14.42
C LEU A 320 -13.34 5.15 14.50
N THR A 321 -13.64 4.04 13.85
CA THR A 321 -14.87 3.26 13.98
C THR A 321 -14.54 1.82 14.42
N ASP A 322 -15.50 0.92 14.32
CA ASP A 322 -15.34 -0.51 14.59
C ASP A 322 -15.42 -1.31 13.29
N ALA A 323 -14.81 -2.51 13.28
CA ALA A 323 -14.89 -3.43 12.15
C ALA A 323 -16.36 -3.75 11.81
N GLY A 324 -16.71 -3.64 10.52
CA GLY A 324 -18.07 -3.88 10.03
C GLY A 324 -19.11 -2.83 10.44
N ALA A 325 -18.70 -1.70 11.02
CA ALA A 325 -19.63 -0.64 11.39
C ALA A 325 -20.30 0.00 10.17
N ASN A 326 -21.60 0.31 10.31
CA ASN A 326 -22.40 1.02 9.30
C ASN A 326 -22.47 2.54 9.55
N GLN A 327 -21.61 3.06 10.43
CA GLN A 327 -21.44 4.47 10.73
C GLN A 327 -20.06 4.69 11.33
N GLY A 328 -19.53 5.90 11.23
CA GLY A 328 -18.24 6.27 11.79
C GLY A 328 -17.66 7.52 11.14
N PRO A 329 -16.59 8.10 11.72
CA PRO A 329 -15.94 7.69 12.96
C PRO A 329 -16.77 8.03 14.20
N HIS A 330 -16.66 7.23 15.27
CA HIS A 330 -17.44 7.43 16.51
C HIS A 330 -16.66 7.22 17.80
N ARG A 331 -15.37 6.87 17.72
CA ARG A 331 -14.52 6.71 18.91
C ARG A 331 -13.10 7.19 18.65
N GLN A 332 -12.37 7.46 19.72
CA GLN A 332 -10.93 7.69 19.64
C GLN A 332 -10.16 6.37 19.68
N CYS A 333 -8.94 6.39 19.16
CA CYS A 333 -7.95 5.33 19.33
C CYS A 333 -7.77 4.97 20.81
N ASN A 334 -7.81 3.67 21.11
CA ASN A 334 -7.67 3.08 22.43
C ASN A 334 -6.21 2.89 22.85
N LEU A 335 -5.27 2.97 21.91
CA LEU A 335 -3.84 2.92 22.22
C LEU A 335 -3.43 4.18 22.99
N THR A 336 -2.68 3.98 24.05
CA THR A 336 -1.99 5.07 24.77
C THR A 336 -0.97 5.75 23.86
N LEU A 337 -0.54 6.97 24.19
CA LEU A 337 0.48 7.67 23.39
C LEU A 337 1.79 6.89 23.27
N ASP A 338 2.16 6.12 24.30
CA ASP A 338 3.34 5.27 24.26
C ASP A 338 3.12 4.09 23.31
N GLU A 339 1.95 3.45 23.34
CA GLU A 339 1.60 2.37 22.40
C GLU A 339 1.50 2.87 20.96
N GLN A 340 0.98 4.08 20.72
CA GLN A 340 0.95 4.71 19.40
C GLN A 340 2.35 5.00 18.86
N ARG A 341 3.30 5.39 19.73
CA ARG A 341 4.70 5.54 19.35
C ARG A 341 5.40 4.21 19.14
N THR A 342 4.98 3.21 19.91
CA THR A 342 5.54 1.87 19.84
C THR A 342 5.08 1.15 18.60
N GLN A 343 3.84 1.35 18.13
CA GLN A 343 3.01 0.65 17.12
C GLN A 343 3.65 -0.45 16.24
N VAL A 344 4.42 -1.27 16.93
CA VAL A 344 5.37 -2.23 16.48
C VAL A 344 5.58 -3.10 17.81
N ASP A 345 4.95 -4.30 18.02
CA ASP A 345 5.29 -5.57 18.85
C ASP A 345 4.59 -6.25 20.10
N VAL A 346 4.72 -7.62 20.16
CA VAL A 346 3.91 -8.87 20.41
C VAL A 346 3.36 -9.12 21.80
N ARG A 347 2.36 -10.01 21.87
CA ARG A 347 1.92 -10.86 23.00
C ARG A 347 3.06 -11.56 23.79
N THR A 348 4.29 -11.07 23.71
CA THR A 348 5.44 -11.51 24.48
C THR A 348 5.91 -10.36 25.35
N SER A 349 5.98 -10.59 26.66
CA SER A 349 6.79 -9.74 27.54
C SER A 349 8.24 -9.73 27.04
N GLY A 350 8.89 -8.59 27.11
CA GLY A 350 10.34 -8.51 26.98
C GLY A 350 10.80 -7.16 26.46
N VAL A 351 12.09 -7.13 26.14
CA VAL A 351 12.72 -5.99 25.48
C VAL A 351 13.12 -6.41 24.08
N ARG A 352 13.08 -5.47 23.14
CA ARG A 352 13.53 -5.67 21.76
C ARG A 352 14.32 -4.45 21.31
N SER A 353 15.23 -4.69 20.37
CA SER A 353 15.92 -3.62 19.68
C SER A 353 15.94 -3.88 18.18
N TRP A 354 15.80 -2.79 17.43
CA TRP A 354 15.97 -2.78 15.98
C TRP A 354 17.11 -1.83 15.62
N ILE A 355 17.84 -2.17 14.57
CA ILE A 355 18.96 -1.38 14.10
C ILE A 355 18.91 -1.22 12.59
N ALA A 356 19.21 -0.03 12.10
CA ALA A 356 19.26 0.27 10.67
C ALA A 356 20.39 1.28 10.38
N THR A 357 20.85 1.35 9.13
CA THR A 357 21.85 2.34 8.69
C THR A 357 21.23 3.35 7.75
N GLY A 358 21.50 4.63 8.00
CA GLY A 358 21.15 5.75 7.13
C GLY A 358 22.06 5.86 5.91
N ARG A 359 21.60 6.63 4.92
CA ARG A 359 22.33 6.78 3.64
C ARG A 359 23.64 7.56 3.79
N GLN A 360 23.80 8.34 4.86
CA GLN A 360 25.04 9.09 5.13
C GLN A 360 25.90 8.38 6.18
N GLY A 361 25.50 7.19 6.62
CA GLY A 361 26.22 6.39 7.60
C GLY A 361 25.77 6.55 9.03
N GLU A 362 24.67 7.28 9.27
CA GLU A 362 24.00 7.32 10.57
C GLU A 362 23.53 5.92 10.96
N ILE A 363 23.50 5.61 12.25
CA ILE A 363 22.96 4.36 12.76
C ILE A 363 21.69 4.69 13.54
N TYR A 364 20.58 4.07 13.17
CA TYR A 364 19.33 4.17 13.90
C TYR A 364 19.19 2.98 14.83
N VAL A 365 18.96 3.21 16.12
CA VAL A 365 18.70 2.15 17.10
C VAL A 365 17.36 2.44 17.74
N ALA A 366 16.43 1.50 17.68
CA ALA A 366 15.16 1.61 18.37
C ALA A 366 15.12 0.61 19.53
N PHE A 367 14.70 1.05 20.71
CA PHE A 367 14.40 0.20 21.85
C PHE A 367 12.89 0.13 22.04
N PHE A 368 12.40 -1.05 22.38
CA PHE A 368 10.99 -1.29 22.62
C PHE A 368 10.82 -2.08 23.91
N ASN A 369 9.99 -1.55 24.80
CA ASN A 369 9.62 -2.19 26.05
C ASN A 369 8.23 -2.80 25.92
N LEU A 370 8.14 -4.10 25.79
CA LEU A 370 6.88 -4.84 25.64
C LEU A 370 6.39 -5.39 26.98
N ASN A 371 7.10 -5.08 28.06
CA ASN A 371 6.67 -5.42 29.40
C ASN A 371 5.59 -4.45 29.87
N VAL A 372 4.78 -4.93 30.81
CA VAL A 372 3.78 -4.13 31.53
C VAL A 372 4.41 -3.18 32.56
N GLU A 373 5.72 -3.31 32.80
CA GLU A 373 6.51 -2.49 33.71
C GLU A 373 7.54 -1.64 32.96
N LYS A 374 7.86 -0.47 33.53
CA LYS A 374 8.99 0.36 33.09
C LYS A 374 10.30 -0.44 33.16
N THR A 375 11.07 -0.43 32.08
CA THR A 375 12.24 -1.30 31.94
C THR A 375 13.48 -0.51 31.49
N LEU A 376 14.62 -0.74 32.15
CA LEU A 376 15.92 -0.29 31.63
C LEU A 376 16.33 -1.19 30.48
N ILE A 377 16.46 -0.62 29.29
CA ILE A 377 16.93 -1.32 28.09
C ILE A 377 18.36 -0.86 27.79
N SER A 378 19.23 -1.81 27.47
CA SER A 378 20.64 -1.58 27.16
C SER A 378 21.03 -2.38 25.91
N ALA A 379 21.81 -1.77 25.01
CA ALA A 379 22.44 -2.43 23.88
C ALA A 379 23.92 -2.09 23.83
N LYS A 380 24.78 -3.12 23.80
CA LYS A 380 26.23 -2.93 23.71
C LYS A 380 26.65 -2.53 22.31
N LEU A 381 27.58 -1.58 22.20
CA LEU A 381 28.19 -1.21 20.92
C LEU A 381 28.80 -2.43 20.20
N SER A 382 29.42 -3.34 20.96
CA SER A 382 30.00 -4.57 20.42
C SER A 382 28.98 -5.52 19.79
N ASP A 383 27.75 -5.54 20.29
CA ASP A 383 26.69 -6.39 19.71
C ASP A 383 26.06 -5.72 18.49
N MET A 384 25.95 -4.39 18.50
CA MET A 384 25.54 -3.61 17.32
C MET A 384 26.53 -3.74 16.16
N ALA A 385 27.84 -3.79 16.44
CA ALA A 385 28.88 -3.98 15.42
C ALA A 385 28.72 -5.31 14.66
N LYS A 386 28.27 -6.38 15.33
CA LYS A 386 28.11 -7.72 14.71
C LYS A 386 27.05 -7.74 13.61
N VAL A 387 26.08 -6.84 13.67
CA VAL A 387 24.95 -6.76 12.73
C VAL A 387 25.07 -5.58 11.75
N LEU A 388 26.19 -4.84 11.81
CA LEU A 388 26.54 -3.75 10.91
C LEU A 388 27.87 -4.03 10.19
N PRO A 389 27.87 -4.94 9.19
CA PRO A 389 29.10 -5.35 8.52
C PRO A 389 29.83 -4.15 7.90
N GLY A 390 31.12 -4.02 8.20
CA GLY A 390 31.98 -2.93 7.71
C GLY A 390 31.99 -1.65 8.55
N ARG A 391 31.29 -1.61 9.69
CA ARG A 391 31.38 -0.52 10.66
C ARG A 391 32.21 -0.95 11.87
N ASN A 392 33.33 -0.27 12.11
CA ASN A 392 34.08 -0.45 13.35
C ASN A 392 33.46 0.47 14.43
N LEU A 393 32.76 -0.12 15.39
CA LEU A 393 32.19 0.59 16.54
C LEU A 393 33.03 0.41 17.81
N GLU A 394 34.23 -0.16 17.69
CA GLU A 394 35.11 -0.46 18.84
C GLU A 394 35.94 0.76 19.26
N ASP A 395 36.13 1.75 18.38
CA ASP A 395 36.72 3.06 18.72
C ASP A 395 35.65 3.97 19.35
N LYS A 396 35.42 3.74 20.64
CA LYS A 396 34.36 4.33 21.50
C LYS A 396 34.36 5.86 21.60
N ALA A 397 35.44 6.53 21.20
CA ALA A 397 35.67 7.96 21.49
C ALA A 397 34.79 8.90 20.65
N ASP A 398 34.30 8.46 19.48
CA ASP A 398 33.67 9.36 18.51
C ASP A 398 32.19 9.02 18.20
N CYS A 399 31.56 8.11 18.94
CA CYS A 399 30.14 7.84 18.73
C CYS A 399 29.24 8.80 19.51
N LYS A 400 28.52 9.68 18.79
CA LYS A 400 27.55 10.63 19.33
C LYS A 400 26.13 10.18 19.04
N GLY A 401 25.22 10.40 20.00
CA GLY A 401 23.83 9.99 19.89
C GLY A 401 22.84 11.13 20.11
N ARG A 402 21.63 10.96 19.58
CA ARG A 402 20.46 11.77 19.92
C ARG A 402 19.23 10.88 20.01
N GLU A 403 18.48 10.97 21.10
CA GLU A 403 17.15 10.37 21.19
C GLU A 403 16.15 11.31 20.48
N VAL A 404 15.41 10.76 19.53
CA VAL A 404 14.65 11.50 18.51
C VAL A 404 13.44 12.21 19.12
N TRP A 405 12.75 11.57 20.06
CA TRP A 405 11.49 12.09 20.59
C TRP A 405 11.68 13.16 21.67
N SER A 406 12.57 12.92 22.63
CA SER A 406 12.94 13.83 23.71
C SER A 406 13.93 14.91 23.27
N GLY A 407 14.69 14.64 22.20
CA GLY A 407 15.79 15.50 21.75
C GLY A 407 17.05 15.41 22.62
N GLN A 408 17.09 14.50 23.60
CA GLN A 408 18.24 14.29 24.48
C GLN A 408 19.49 13.93 23.65
N ARG A 409 20.62 14.57 23.96
CA ARG A 409 21.91 14.35 23.29
C ARG A 409 22.85 13.52 24.14
N TYR A 410 23.65 12.70 23.46
CA TYR A 410 24.69 11.87 24.02
C TYR A 410 26.01 12.25 23.34
N GLU A 411 26.85 13.01 24.05
CA GLU A 411 28.12 13.53 23.49
C GLU A 411 29.20 12.43 23.34
N ALA A 412 29.04 11.32 24.06
CA ALA A 412 29.77 10.08 23.86
C ALA A 412 28.88 8.91 24.32
N VAL A 413 28.64 7.95 23.43
CA VAL A 413 28.03 6.66 23.81
C VAL A 413 29.15 5.78 24.34
N ALA A 414 29.06 5.40 25.62
CA ALA A 414 30.03 4.51 26.26
C ALA A 414 29.90 3.06 25.72
N ASP A 415 30.24 2.05 26.51
CA ASP A 415 30.17 0.64 26.10
C ASP A 415 28.76 0.16 25.69
N SER A 416 27.73 0.81 26.24
CA SER A 416 26.31 0.55 25.97
C SER A 416 25.51 1.83 25.76
N LEU A 417 24.50 1.74 24.92
CA LEU A 417 23.41 2.69 24.83
C LEU A 417 22.29 2.23 25.77
N GLU A 418 21.88 3.08 26.70
CA GLU A 418 20.91 2.71 27.73
C GLU A 418 19.81 3.75 27.88
N MET A 419 18.59 3.28 28.09
CA MET A 419 17.46 4.14 28.42
C MET A 419 16.40 3.38 29.19
N VAL A 420 15.83 4.06 30.19
CA VAL A 420 14.63 3.58 30.86
C VAL A 420 13.44 3.90 29.96
N VAL A 421 12.75 2.86 29.49
CA VAL A 421 11.61 2.98 28.58
C VAL A 421 10.34 2.63 29.35
N ASP A 422 9.32 3.49 29.23
CA ASP A 422 7.99 3.28 29.83
C ASP A 422 7.33 1.98 29.36
N LYS A 423 6.31 1.51 30.08
CA LYS A 423 5.56 0.30 29.70
C LYS A 423 4.99 0.47 28.30
N HIS A 424 5.13 -0.54 27.45
CA HIS A 424 4.69 -0.50 26.05
C HIS A 424 5.23 0.70 25.26
N GLY A 425 6.33 1.30 25.71
CA GLY A 425 6.96 2.47 25.10
C GLY A 425 8.14 2.12 24.21
N CYS A 426 8.62 3.11 23.47
CA CYS A 426 9.80 3.01 22.64
C CYS A 426 10.74 4.20 22.82
N ALA A 427 11.99 4.02 22.41
CA ALA A 427 12.97 5.10 22.25
C ALA A 427 13.69 4.92 20.92
N LEU A 428 13.91 6.01 20.18
CA LEU A 428 14.60 5.96 18.90
C LEU A 428 15.84 6.84 18.96
N PHE A 429 16.99 6.26 18.67
CA PHE A 429 18.27 6.94 18.68
C PHE A 429 18.81 7.08 17.26
N THR A 430 19.42 8.24 16.99
CA THR A 430 20.31 8.42 15.84
C THR A 430 21.73 8.55 16.37
N LEU A 431 22.59 7.63 15.96
CA LEU A 431 24.00 7.59 16.31
C LEU A 431 24.85 7.97 15.10
N ASN A 432 25.91 8.74 15.34
CA ASN A 432 26.96 9.02 14.37
C ASN A 432 28.26 8.56 15.01
N CYS A 433 28.76 7.41 14.56
CA CYS A 433 30.06 6.88 14.96
C CYS A 433 30.99 6.94 13.75
N SER A 434 32.10 7.66 13.87
CA SER A 434 33.09 7.84 12.80
C SER A 434 34.09 6.70 12.69
#